data_AF-A0A2V5V3G1-F1
#
_entry.id   AF-A0A2V5V3G1-F1
#
_cell.length_a   1.000
_cell.length_b   1.000
_cell.length_c   1.000
_cell.angle_alpha   90.00
_cell.angle_beta   90.00
_cell.angle_gamma   90.00
#
_symmetry.space_group_name_H-M   'P 1'
#
loop_
_entity.id
_entity.type
_entity.pdbx_description
1 polymer ?
#
loop_
_entity_poly.entity_id
_entity_poly.type
_entity_poly.pdbx_seq_one_letter_code
_entity_poly.pdbx_strand_id
1 'polypeptide(L)' 'QRRLRLGYTRAARIVDILEQRGILGPGEGAKPREILVDLDAAV' A
#
# COMPACT_ATOMS: atom_id res chain seq x y z
N GLN A 1 5.65 -6.43 3.19
CA GLN A 1 6.97 -7.11 3.04
C GLN A 1 7.02 -8.47 3.75
N ARG A 2 7.07 -8.54 5.09
CA ARG A 2 7.26 -9.81 5.85
C ARG A 2 6.13 -10.83 5.68
N ARG A 3 4.86 -10.39 5.81
CA ARG A 3 3.67 -11.25 5.66
C ARG A 3 3.64 -11.99 4.32
N LEU A 4 4.08 -11.33 3.26
CA LEU A 4 4.10 -11.86 1.90
C LEU A 4 5.49 -12.40 1.48
N ARG A 5 6.46 -12.41 2.40
CA ARG A 5 7.86 -12.85 2.16
C ARG A 5 8.50 -12.19 0.93
N LEU A 6 8.27 -10.89 0.75
CA LEU A 6 8.80 -10.13 -0.39
C LEU A 6 10.10 -9.40 -0.03
N GLY A 7 11.02 -9.30 -0.99
CA GLY A 7 12.15 -8.37 -0.91
C GLY A 7 11.71 -6.90 -0.96
N TYR A 8 12.58 -5.99 -0.51
CA TYR A 8 12.29 -4.56 -0.42
C TYR A 8 11.83 -3.96 -1.76
N THR A 9 12.62 -4.16 -2.83
CA THR A 9 12.33 -3.62 -4.16
C THR A 9 10.96 -4.03 -4.68
N ARG A 10 10.55 -5.28 -4.45
CA ARG A 10 9.24 -5.77 -4.89
C ARG A 10 8.11 -5.16 -4.06
N ALA A 11 8.31 -5.05 -2.74
CA ALA A 11 7.33 -4.44 -1.87
C ALA A 11 7.13 -2.95 -2.18
N ALA A 12 8.21 -2.20 -2.45
CA ALA A 12 8.14 -0.80 -2.86
C ALA A 12 7.32 -0.62 -4.15
N ARG A 13 7.62 -1.41 -5.18
CA ARG A 13 6.84 -1.39 -6.44
C ARG A 13 5.35 -1.67 -6.24
N ILE A 14 5.00 -2.60 -5.35
CA ILE A 14 3.59 -2.89 -5.05
C ILE A 14 2.95 -1.67 -4.39
N VAL A 15 3.63 -1.05 -3.43
CA VAL A 15 3.14 0.15 -2.74
C VAL A 15 2.90 1.31 -3.73
N ASP A 16 3.80 1.54 -4.68
CA ASP A 16 3.63 2.55 -5.73
C ASP A 16 2.42 2.24 -6.64
N ILE A 17 2.24 0.98 -7.04
CA ILE A 17 1.08 0.55 -7.85
C ILE A 17 -0.23 0.75 -7.08
N LEU A 18 -0.25 0.47 -5.77
CA LEU A 18 -1.44 0.66 -4.95
C LEU A 18 -1.77 2.15 -4.79
N GLU A 19 -0.78 3.02 -4.64
CA GLU A 19 -0.98 4.48 -4.64
C GLU A 19 -1.54 4.97 -5.99
N GLN A 20 -0.94 4.54 -7.11
CA GLN A 20 -1.42 4.89 -8.46
C GLN A 20 -2.86 4.44 -8.73
N ARG A 21 -3.30 3.35 -8.10
CA ARG A 21 -4.66 2.83 -8.21
C ARG A 21 -5.64 3.50 -7.23
N GLY A 22 -5.19 4.47 -6.43
CA GLY A 22 -6.03 5.13 -5.42
C GLY A 22 -6.40 4.25 -4.24
N ILE A 23 -5.66 3.16 -4.00
CA ILE A 23 -5.88 2.25 -2.86
C ILE A 23 -5.14 2.77 -1.62
N LEU A 24 -3.98 3.38 -1.82
CA LEU A 24 -3.19 4.05 -0.78
C LEU A 24 -3.15 5.56 -1.01
N GLY A 25 -3.16 6.32 0.07
CA GLY A 25 -2.88 7.75 0.06
C GLY A 25 -1.39 8.07 -0.19
N PRO A 26 -1.06 9.35 -0.43
CA PRO A 26 0.30 9.79 -0.66
C PRO A 26 1.22 9.48 0.53
N GLY A 27 2.50 9.23 0.25
CA GLY A 27 3.48 9.02 1.31
C GLY A 27 3.84 10.32 2.04
N GLU A 28 3.58 10.38 3.35
CA GLU A 28 4.01 11.50 4.22
C GLU A 28 5.23 11.14 5.07
N GLY A 29 6.41 11.19 4.47
CA GLY A 29 7.68 10.97 5.17
C GLY A 29 7.73 9.62 5.90
N ALA A 30 7.90 9.65 7.22
CA ALA A 30 7.99 8.45 8.06
C ALA A 30 6.62 7.92 8.53
N LYS A 31 5.51 8.61 8.24
CA LYS A 31 4.19 8.19 8.67
C LYS A 31 3.72 6.97 7.85
N PRO A 32 2.92 6.07 8.46
CA PRO A 32 2.18 5.06 7.70
C PRO A 32 1.29 5.72 6.65
N ARG A 33 1.20 5.10 5.47
CA ARG A 33 0.27 5.56 4.42
C ARG A 33 -1.16 5.24 4.84
N GLU A 34 -2.07 6.17 4.53
CA GLU A 34 -3.50 5.97 4.66
C GLU A 34 -4.00 4.94 3.64
N ILE A 35 -4.98 4.11 4.02
CA ILE A 35 -5.67 3.18 3.13
C ILE A 35 -7.00 3.85 2.76
N LEU A 36 -7.22 4.09 1.47
CA LEU A 36 -8.37 4.87 0.97
C LEU A 36 -9.60 4.02 0.64
N VAL A 37 -9.43 2.69 0.58
CA VAL A 37 -10.48 1.75 0.24
C VAL A 37 -10.66 0.75 1.37
N ASP A 38 -11.91 0.55 1.76
CA ASP A 38 -12.30 -0.52 2.66
C ASP A 38 -12.74 -1.73 1.82
N LEU A 39 -12.01 -2.84 1.93
CA LEU A 39 -12.32 -4.07 1.21
C LEU A 39 -13.39 -4.90 1.93
N ASP A 40 -13.66 -4.62 3.20
CA ASP A 40 -14.62 -5.35 4.02
C ASP A 40 -16.03 -4.75 3.90
N ALA A 41 -16.14 -3.48 3.48
CA ALA A 41 -17.42 -2.79 3.25
C ALA A 41 -18.12 -3.18 1.92
N ALA A 42 -17.45 -3.93 1.04
CA ALA A 42 -17.97 -4.34 -0.26
C ALA A 42 -18.62 -5.75 -0.24
N VAL A 43 -18.82 -6.34 0.94
CA VAL A 43 -19.40 -7.68 1.16
C VAL A 43 -20.80 -7.58 1.76
#